data_AF-A0A1A8V6W0-F1
#
_entry.id   AF-A0A1A8V6W0-F1
#
_cell.length_a   1.000
_cell.length_b   1.000
_cell.length_c   1.000
_cell.angle_alpha   90.00
_cell.angle_beta   90.00
_cell.angle_gamma   90.00
#
_symmetry.space_group_name_H-M   'P 1'
#
loop_
_entity.id
_entity.type
_entity.pdbx_description
1 polymer ?
#
loop_
_entity_poly.entity_id
_entity_poly.type
_entity_poly.pdbx_seq_one_letter_code
_entity_poly.pdbx_strand_id
1 'polypeptide(L)' 'AVFVIPSCSSYVGCRGGSQPVYFESTCTSGNLCHELIHALGMYHEHTRPDRDDHIIVQWQSIIPGKSSN' A
#
# COMPACT_ATOMS: atom_id res chain seq x y z
N ALA A 1 -6.66 16.80 -4.31
CA ALA A 1 -6.82 17.35 -2.95
C ALA A 1 -6.24 16.35 -1.98
N VAL A 2 -5.42 16.80 -1.03
CA VAL A 2 -4.86 15.96 0.04
C VAL A 2 -5.87 15.96 1.18
N PHE A 3 -6.38 14.79 1.55
CA PHE A 3 -7.37 14.62 2.62
C PHE A 3 -6.70 14.00 3.84
N VAL A 4 -7.03 14.51 5.02
CA VAL A 4 -6.48 14.05 6.31
C VAL A 4 -7.27 12.83 6.79
N ILE A 5 -6.71 11.65 6.59
CA ILE A 5 -7.10 10.39 7.26
C ILE A 5 -5.86 9.85 7.99
N PRO A 6 -5.99 9.18 9.15
CA PRO A 6 -4.87 8.67 9.93
C PRO A 6 -4.24 7.42 9.29
N SER A 7 -3.92 7.49 8.00
CA SER A 7 -3.29 6.45 7.19
C SER A 7 -2.64 7.08 5.97
N CYS A 8 -1.45 6.63 5.61
CA CYS A 8 -0.92 6.81 4.26
C CYS A 8 -1.64 5.80 3.36
N SER A 9 -2.16 6.24 2.21
CA SER A 9 -2.79 5.33 1.25
C SER A 9 -2.96 5.97 -0.13
N SER A 10 -3.03 5.12 -1.16
CA SER A 10 -3.50 5.47 -2.49
C SER A 10 -4.23 4.30 -3.14
N TYR A 11 -4.98 4.58 -4.20
CA TYR A 11 -5.51 3.55 -5.08
C TYR A 11 -4.40 2.96 -5.94
N VAL A 12 -4.52 1.68 -6.29
CA VAL A 12 -3.64 1.06 -7.28
C VAL A 12 -4.08 1.48 -8.69
N GLY A 13 -3.21 2.21 -9.38
CA GLY A 13 -3.40 2.63 -10.77
C GLY A 13 -4.34 3.82 -10.99
N CYS A 14 -4.54 4.15 -12.27
CA CYS A 14 -5.42 5.23 -12.70
C CYS A 14 -6.90 4.86 -12.50
N ARG A 15 -7.62 5.68 -11.73
CA ARG A 15 -9.06 5.50 -11.46
C ARG A 15 -9.96 6.30 -12.39
N GLY A 16 -9.38 7.21 -13.18
CA GLY A 16 -10.09 8.19 -14.00
C GLY A 16 -10.52 9.41 -13.20
N GLY A 17 -10.42 10.60 -13.80
CA GLY A 17 -10.71 11.86 -13.13
C GLY A 17 -9.69 12.20 -12.03
N SER A 18 -10.13 13.01 -11.04
CA SER A 18 -9.30 13.37 -9.89
C SER A 18 -9.29 12.24 -8.87
N GLN A 19 -8.10 11.75 -8.51
CA GLN A 19 -7.91 10.74 -7.46
C GLN A 19 -7.00 11.27 -6.33
N PRO A 20 -7.35 11.03 -5.05
CA PRO A 20 -6.53 11.45 -3.94
C PRO A 20 -5.35 10.50 -3.69
N VAL A 21 -4.24 11.08 -3.21
CA VAL A 21 -3.20 10.39 -2.45
C VAL A 21 -3.32 10.92 -1.02
N TYR A 22 -3.47 10.01 -0.06
CA TYR A 22 -3.69 10.35 1.34
C TYR A 22 -2.35 10.38 2.08
N PHE A 23 -2.06 11.51 2.71
CA PHE A 23 -0.81 11.77 3.41
C PHE A 23 -1.10 12.56 4.68
N GLU A 24 -0.58 12.09 5.81
CA GLU A 24 -0.88 12.59 7.15
C GLU A 24 0.43 12.90 7.90
N SER A 25 0.35 13.55 9.06
CA SER A 25 1.52 13.98 9.83
C SER A 25 2.43 12.82 10.28
N THR A 26 1.88 11.61 10.42
CA THR A 26 2.64 10.39 10.72
C THR A 26 3.34 9.79 9.49
N CYS A 27 2.98 10.20 8.28
CA CYS A 27 3.60 9.71 7.05
C CYS A 27 4.98 10.33 6.82
N THR A 28 5.93 9.49 6.42
CA THR A 28 7.28 9.92 6.04
C THR A 28 7.39 10.09 4.53
N SER A 29 8.51 10.64 4.05
CA SER A 29 8.82 10.68 2.62
C SER A 29 8.82 9.29 1.98
N GLY A 30 9.23 8.25 2.71
CA GLY A 30 9.16 6.86 2.25
C GLY A 30 7.72 6.41 2.00
N ASN A 31 6.78 6.78 2.88
CA ASN A 31 5.37 6.50 2.68
C ASN A 31 4.82 7.25 1.45
N LEU A 32 5.21 8.51 1.24
CA LEU A 32 4.77 9.24 0.05
C LEU A 32 5.25 8.56 -1.24
N CYS A 33 6.51 8.13 -1.30
CA CYS A 33 7.02 7.36 -2.44
C CYS A 33 6.23 6.07 -2.66
N HIS A 34 5.96 5.33 -1.58
CA HIS A 34 5.15 4.10 -1.60
C HIS A 34 3.76 4.34 -2.17
N GLU A 35 3.05 5.37 -1.71
CA GLU A 35 1.70 5.68 -2.19
C GLU A 35 1.67 6.20 -3.62
N LEU A 36 2.71 6.91 -4.08
CA LEU A 36 2.85 7.28 -5.49
C LEU A 36 3.10 6.06 -6.37
N ILE A 37 3.88 5.08 -5.89
CA ILE A 37 4.10 3.81 -6.58
C ILE A 37 2.79 3.01 -6.70
N HIS A 38 1.94 3.02 -5.67
CA HIS A 38 0.57 2.50 -5.77
C HIS A 38 -0.24 3.24 -6.85
N ALA A 39 -0.24 4.58 -6.85
CA ALA A 39 -0.95 5.36 -7.88
C ALA A 39 -0.45 5.06 -9.31
N LEU A 40 0.83 4.71 -9.47
CA LEU A 40 1.41 4.27 -10.75
C LEU A 40 0.97 2.86 -11.16
N GLY A 41 0.38 2.07 -10.25
CA GLY A 41 -0.21 0.76 -10.56
C GLY A 41 0.51 -0.43 -9.95
N MET A 42 1.46 -0.22 -9.03
CA MET A 42 2.17 -1.32 -8.39
C MET A 42 1.44 -1.81 -7.13
N TYR A 43 1.53 -3.11 -6.88
CA TYR A 43 1.07 -3.76 -5.66
C TYR A 43 2.22 -3.96 -4.68
N HIS A 44 1.92 -4.44 -3.48
CA HIS A 44 2.94 -4.80 -2.51
C HIS A 44 3.82 -5.95 -3.03
N GLU A 45 5.13 -5.81 -2.92
CA GLU A 45 6.10 -6.75 -3.49
C GLU A 45 5.93 -8.19 -2.97
N HIS A 46 5.58 -8.35 -1.69
CA HIS A 46 5.37 -9.66 -1.07
C HIS A 46 4.09 -10.38 -1.54
N THR A 47 3.28 -9.75 -2.41
CA THR A 47 2.09 -10.37 -3.03
C THR A 47 2.36 -10.80 -4.48
N ARG A 48 3.61 -10.75 -4.95
CA ARG A 48 3.98 -11.29 -6.25
C ARG A 48 3.66 -12.80 -6.35
N PRO A 49 3.32 -13.32 -7.54
CA PRO A 49 3.01 -14.74 -7.73
C PRO A 49 4.17 -15.69 -7.37
N ASP A 50 5.41 -15.23 -7.48
CA ASP A 50 6.64 -15.98 -7.20
C ASP A 50 7.20 -15.74 -5.79
N ARG A 51 6.46 -15.05 -4.91
CA ARG A 51 6.98 -14.68 -3.58
C ARG A 51 7.40 -15.88 -2.74
N ASP A 52 6.74 -17.04 -2.91
CA ASP A 52 7.03 -18.26 -2.14
C ASP A 52 8.41 -18.85 -2.46
N ASP A 53 9.06 -18.41 -3.54
CA ASP A 53 10.46 -18.76 -3.87
C ASP A 53 11.48 -17.88 -3.12
N HIS A 54 11.02 -16.80 -2.48
CA HIS A 54 11.89 -15.77 -1.90
C HIS A 54 11.67 -15.55 -0.40
N ILE A 55 10.44 -15.71 0.07
CA ILE A 55 10.06 -15.45 1.46
C ILE A 55 9.11 -16.52 1.99
N ILE A 56 9.10 -16.69 3.32
CA ILE A 56 8.12 -17.52 4.02
C ILE A 56 7.21 -16.60 4.84
N VAL A 57 5.91 -16.68 4.59
CA VAL A 57 4.91 -15.97 5.40
C VAL A 57 4.56 -16.80 6.62
N GLN A 58 4.85 -16.26 7.81
CA GLN A 58 4.47 -16.86 9.10
C GLN A 58 3.00 -16.53 9.40
N TRP A 59 2.07 -17.24 8.75
CA TRP A 59 0.63 -16.95 8.79
C TRP A 59 0.05 -16.92 10.20
N GLN A 60 0.58 -17.71 11.13
CA GLN A 60 0.15 -17.76 12.52
C GLN A 60 0.51 -16.49 13.31
N SER A 61 1.45 -15.69 12.82
CA SER A 61 1.88 -14.43 13.44
C SER A 61 1.16 -13.20 12.89
N ILE A 62 0.24 -13.39 11.94
CA ILE A 62 -0.53 -12.29 11.36
C ILE A 62 -1.68 -11.91 12.30
N ILE A 63 -1.86 -10.61 12.52
CA ILE A 63 -2.98 -10.07 13.31
C ILE A 63 -4.32 -10.55 12.72
N PRO A 64 -5.26 -11.06 13.53
CA PRO A 64 -6.56 -11.51 13.05
C PRO A 64 -7.26 -10.44 12.20
N GLY A 65 -7.74 -10.82 11.01
CA GLY A 65 -8.37 -9.89 10.06
C GLY A 65 -7.41 -9.07 9.19
N LYS A 66 -6.09 -9.32 9.27
CA LYS A 66 -5.05 -8.64 8.47
C LYS A 66 -4.26 -9.59 7.56
N SER A 67 -4.84 -10.73 7.22
CA SER A 67 -4.23 -11.70 6.29
C SER A 67 -4.36 -11.33 4.83
N SER A 68 -5.26 -10.40 4.49
CA SER A 68 -5.39 -9.85 3.14
C SER A 68 -4.56 -8.59 3.00
N ASN A 69 -4.01 -8.42 1.80
CA ASN A 69 -3.51 -7.16 1.30
C ASN A 69 -4.47 -6.59 0.26
#